data_AF-A0A7S8EHN1-F1
#
_entry.id   AF-A0A7S8EHN1-F1
#
_cell.length_a   1.000
_cell.length_b   1.000
_cell.length_c   1.000
_cell.angle_alpha   90.00
_cell.angle_beta   90.00
_cell.angle_gamma   90.00
#
_symmetry.space_group_name_H-M   'P 1'
#
loop_
_entity.id
_entity.type
_entity.pdbx_description
1 polymer ?
#
loop_
_entity_poly.entity_id
_entity_poly.type
_entity_poly.pdbx_seq_one_letter_code
_entity_poly.pdbx_strand_id
1 'polypeptide(L)'
;MTKVLEQGRNRAKPDEAASFVEKFEQLEAEKLIEKMTSMARIKKIVDQQSELLDDAKGQGVPKKVIRTVVKARSYEAKSKAAMEELEDDDAADAVAIRKALGDFADLPLGAAAIERDDTTSAVVKAVNDSLSDQERESARQAPPIH
;
A
#
# COMPACT_ATOMS: atom_id res chain seq x y z
N MET A 1 -39.36 33.25 -16.08
CA MET A 1 -39.97 33.60 -14.77
C MET A 1 -39.28 32.82 -13.67
N THR A 2 -38.15 33.35 -13.23
CA THR A 2 -37.29 32.83 -12.16
C THR A 2 -38.02 33.02 -10.84
N LYS A 3 -38.36 31.92 -10.14
CA LYS A 3 -38.95 31.99 -8.80
C LYS A 3 -37.88 32.45 -7.81
N VAL A 4 -37.99 33.72 -7.41
CA VAL A 4 -37.25 34.32 -6.30
C VAL A 4 -37.65 33.58 -5.02
N LEU A 5 -36.65 33.03 -4.32
CA LEU A 5 -36.82 32.42 -3.00
C LEU A 5 -37.05 33.54 -1.98
N GLU A 6 -38.32 33.85 -1.70
CA GLU A 6 -38.70 34.71 -0.57
C GLU A 6 -38.33 34.02 0.75
N GLN A 7 -37.26 34.51 1.37
CA GLN A 7 -36.99 34.61 2.80
C GLN A 7 -37.65 33.56 3.74
N GLY A 8 -36.84 32.60 4.18
CA GLY A 8 -36.72 32.33 5.62
C GLY A 8 -37.81 31.54 6.36
N ARG A 9 -38.42 30.49 5.75
CA ARG A 9 -39.23 29.52 6.53
C ARG A 9 -38.69 28.11 6.40
N ASN A 10 -37.95 27.68 7.42
CA ASN A 10 -37.77 26.26 7.74
C ASN A 10 -39.13 25.57 7.67
N ARG A 11 -39.25 24.57 6.78
CA ARG A 11 -40.52 23.90 6.45
C ARG A 11 -40.95 22.84 7.47
N ALA A 12 -40.06 22.40 8.36
CA ALA A 12 -40.37 21.40 9.37
C ALA A 12 -41.19 22.04 10.50
N LYS A 13 -42.27 21.36 10.93
CA LYS A 13 -42.97 21.74 12.16
C LYS A 13 -42.02 21.54 13.35
N PRO A 14 -42.14 22.32 14.45
CA PRO A 14 -41.28 22.16 15.63
C PRO A 14 -41.18 20.72 16.14
N ASP A 15 -42.28 19.97 16.11
CA ASP A 15 -42.33 18.56 16.53
C ASP A 15 -41.52 17.64 15.59
N GLU A 16 -41.54 17.92 14.29
CA GLU A 16 -40.73 17.19 13.30
C GLU A 16 -39.24 17.49 13.54
N ALA A 17 -38.88 18.74 13.82
CA ALA A 17 -37.52 19.14 14.17
C ALA A 17 -37.05 18.48 15.48
N ALA A 18 -37.91 18.39 16.50
CA ALA A 18 -37.59 17.73 17.76
C ALA A 18 -37.28 16.24 17.57
N SER A 19 -38.04 15.54 16.71
CA SER A 19 -37.80 14.13 16.41
C SER A 19 -36.41 13.86 15.78
N PHE A 20 -35.90 14.80 14.98
CA PHE A 20 -34.54 14.70 14.44
C PHE A 20 -33.48 14.90 15.51
N VAL A 21 -33.70 15.81 16.46
CA VAL A 21 -32.79 16.03 17.59
C VAL A 21 -32.72 14.80 18.48
N GLU A 22 -33.87 14.25 18.89
CA GLU A 22 -33.94 13.03 19.69
C GLU A 22 -33.23 11.85 18.99
N LYS A 23 -33.48 11.69 17.69
CA LYS A 23 -32.82 10.62 16.94
C LYS A 23 -31.31 10.84 16.82
N PHE A 24 -30.86 12.08 16.67
CA PHE A 24 -29.44 12.40 16.61
C PHE A 24 -28.75 12.19 17.95
N GLU A 25 -29.38 12.55 19.06
CA GLU A 25 -28.88 12.26 20.42
C GLU A 25 -28.77 10.76 20.67
N GLN A 26 -29.76 9.97 20.24
CA GLN A 26 -29.68 8.51 20.27
C GLN A 26 -28.48 8.00 19.47
N LEU A 27 -28.27 8.49 18.24
CA LEU A 27 -27.15 8.08 17.39
C LEU A 27 -25.80 8.49 17.99
N GLU A 28 -25.69 9.64 18.65
CA GLU A 28 -24.48 10.05 19.36
C GLU A 28 -24.20 9.15 20.57
N ALA A 29 -25.24 8.72 21.30
CA ALA A 29 -25.09 7.75 22.38
C ALA A 29 -24.65 6.36 21.87
N GLU A 30 -25.25 5.87 20.79
CA GLU A 30 -24.86 4.61 20.13
C GLU A 30 -23.40 4.66 19.66
N LYS A 31 -23.00 5.76 19.01
CA LYS A 31 -21.62 6.01 18.59
C LYS A 31 -20.64 6.03 19.75
N LEU A 32 -21.02 6.59 20.90
CA LEU A 32 -20.18 6.58 22.11
C LEU A 32 -19.98 5.16 22.63
N ILE A 33 -21.05 4.36 22.70
CA ILE A 33 -21.00 2.96 23.14
C ILE A 33 -20.08 2.14 22.24
N GLU A 34 -20.18 2.31 20.92
CA GLU A 34 -19.31 1.62 19.97
C GLU A 34 -17.84 2.01 20.10
N LYS A 35 -17.56 3.31 20.32
CA LYS A 35 -16.19 3.77 20.63
C LYS A 35 -15.66 3.13 21.90
N MET A 36 -16.44 3.12 22.98
CA MET A 36 -16.04 2.50 24.25
C MET A 36 -15.77 1.00 24.10
N THR A 37 -16.65 0.29 23.40
CA THR A 37 -16.50 -1.15 23.13
C THR A 37 -15.25 -1.43 22.31
N SER A 38 -14.98 -0.62 21.29
CA SER A 38 -13.78 -0.74 20.47
C SER A 38 -12.51 -0.45 21.25
N MET A 39 -12.52 0.56 22.13
CA MET A 39 -11.40 0.83 23.03
C MET A 39 -11.16 -0.30 24.02
N ALA A 40 -12.20 -0.92 24.58
CA ALA A 40 -12.07 -2.07 25.46
C ALA A 40 -11.42 -3.26 24.73
N ARG A 41 -11.83 -3.53 23.48
CA ARG A 41 -11.22 -4.55 22.63
C ARG A 41 -9.74 -4.25 22.34
N ILE A 42 -9.42 -3.01 21.97
CA ILE A 42 -8.04 -2.58 21.73
C ILE A 42 -7.20 -2.76 23.00
N LYS A 43 -7.73 -2.35 24.17
CA LYS A 43 -7.02 -2.51 25.44
C LYS A 43 -6.67 -3.97 25.70
N LYS A 44 -7.61 -4.90 25.51
CA LYS A 44 -7.36 -6.34 25.67
C LYS A 44 -6.20 -6.82 24.79
N ILE A 45 -6.14 -6.37 23.53
CA ILE A 45 -5.06 -6.73 22.61
C ILE A 45 -3.73 -6.13 23.08
N VAL A 46 -3.72 -4.88 23.54
CA VAL A 46 -2.52 -4.22 24.07
C VAL A 46 -1.99 -4.93 25.33
N ASP A 47 -2.89 -5.38 26.21
CA ASP A 47 -2.53 -6.17 27.39
C ASP A 47 -1.87 -7.49 26.95
N GLN A 48 -2.49 -8.24 26.02
CA GLN A 48 -1.92 -9.47 25.45
C GLN A 48 -0.55 -9.26 24.77
N GLN A 49 -0.39 -8.16 24.02
CA GLN A 49 0.91 -7.79 23.44
C GLN A 49 1.96 -7.51 24.52
N SER A 50 1.56 -6.93 25.64
CA SER A 50 2.47 -6.62 26.74
C SER A 50 2.93 -7.91 27.44
N GLU A 51 2.01 -8.83 27.71
CA GLU A 51 2.28 -10.18 28.23
C GLU A 51 3.27 -10.94 27.34
N LEU A 52 3.01 -11.01 26.03
CA LEU A 52 3.91 -11.66 25.07
C LEU A 52 5.34 -11.07 25.10
N LEU A 53 5.44 -9.75 25.24
CA LEU A 53 6.74 -9.09 25.31
C LEU A 53 7.44 -9.36 26.66
N ASP A 54 6.69 -9.54 27.75
CA ASP A 54 7.26 -9.97 29.03
C ASP A 54 7.77 -11.41 28.96
N ASP A 55 7.01 -12.33 28.35
CA ASP A 55 7.45 -13.71 28.12
C ASP A 55 8.73 -13.76 27.29
N ALA A 56 8.78 -13.00 26.20
CA ALA A 56 9.96 -12.92 25.35
C ALA A 56 11.18 -12.37 26.11
N LYS A 57 10.96 -11.37 26.98
CA LYS A 57 12.02 -10.85 27.86
C LYS A 57 12.51 -11.92 28.84
N GLY A 58 11.60 -12.73 29.40
CA GLY A 58 11.94 -13.89 30.24
C GLY A 58 12.82 -14.91 29.51
N GLN A 59 12.67 -15.02 28.19
CA GLN A 59 13.50 -15.86 27.32
C GLN A 59 14.78 -15.17 26.82
N GLY A 60 15.09 -13.96 27.33
CA GLY A 60 16.30 -13.21 26.97
C GLY A 60 16.19 -12.37 25.70
N VAL A 61 15.01 -12.27 25.08
CA VAL A 61 14.79 -11.43 23.89
C VAL A 61 14.31 -10.03 24.31
N PRO A 62 15.05 -8.95 24.01
CA PRO A 62 14.63 -7.61 24.42
C PRO A 62 13.34 -7.16 23.71
N LYS A 63 12.36 -6.64 24.48
CA LYS A 63 11.08 -6.13 23.95
C LYS A 63 11.24 -5.16 22.77
N LYS A 64 12.28 -4.31 22.82
CA LYS A 64 12.57 -3.32 21.77
C LYS A 64 12.92 -3.98 20.45
N VAL A 65 13.67 -5.08 20.46
CA VAL A 65 14.06 -5.81 19.24
C VAL A 65 12.82 -6.32 18.52
N ILE A 66 11.90 -6.98 19.23
CA ILE A 66 10.65 -7.50 18.65
C ILE A 66 9.83 -6.36 18.04
N ARG A 67 9.63 -5.26 18.78
CA ARG A 67 8.89 -4.09 18.27
C ARG A 67 9.54 -3.49 17.00
N THR A 68 10.86 -3.39 16.97
CA THR A 68 11.58 -2.88 15.80
C THR A 68 11.42 -3.80 14.60
N VAL A 69 11.58 -5.11 14.77
CA VAL A 69 11.42 -6.10 13.69
C VAL A 69 10.00 -6.08 13.13
N VAL A 70 8.97 -6.07 13.98
CA VAL A 70 7.57 -5.97 13.54
C VAL A 70 7.31 -4.68 12.76
N LYS A 71 7.86 -3.55 13.21
CA LYS A 71 7.74 -2.28 12.48
C LYS A 71 8.44 -2.33 11.12
N ALA A 72 9.66 -2.84 11.06
CA ALA A 72 10.41 -2.99 9.81
C ALA A 72 9.60 -3.80 8.78
N ARG A 73 9.08 -4.97 9.18
CA ARG A 73 8.21 -5.80 8.34
C ARG A 73 6.95 -5.07 7.87
N SER A 74 6.36 -4.22 8.73
CA SER A 74 5.20 -3.43 8.34
C SER A 74 5.53 -2.34 7.31
N TYR A 75 6.72 -1.76 7.37
CA TYR A 75 7.18 -0.78 6.39
C TYR A 75 7.54 -1.43 5.06
N GLU A 76 8.17 -2.60 5.09
CA GLU A 76 8.43 -3.39 3.89
C GLU A 76 7.12 -3.77 3.17
N ALA A 77 6.12 -4.27 3.92
CA ALA A 77 4.82 -4.61 3.36
C ALA A 77 4.11 -3.39 2.75
N LYS A 78 4.16 -2.23 3.42
CA LYS A 78 3.59 -0.98 2.90
C LYS A 78 4.34 -0.47 1.67
N SER A 79 5.67 -0.53 1.67
CA SER A 79 6.48 -0.16 0.51
C SER A 79 6.16 -1.06 -0.67
N LYS A 80 5.99 -2.37 -0.44
CA LYS A 80 5.59 -3.31 -1.48
C LYS A 80 4.20 -2.97 -2.05
N ALA A 81 3.21 -2.76 -1.19
CA ALA A 81 1.87 -2.39 -1.62
C ALA A 81 1.86 -1.09 -2.43
N ALA A 82 2.59 -0.06 -1.98
CA ALA A 82 2.70 1.20 -2.71
C ALA A 82 3.37 1.05 -4.09
N MET A 83 4.29 0.09 -4.24
CA MET A 83 4.89 -0.21 -5.55
C MET A 83 3.95 -1.01 -6.46
N GLU A 84 3.11 -1.87 -5.89
CA GLU A 84 2.10 -2.64 -6.64
C GLU A 84 0.92 -1.77 -7.11
N GLU A 85 0.71 -0.61 -6.49
CA GLU A 85 -0.30 0.37 -6.89
C GLU A 85 0.13 1.25 -8.09
N LEU A 86 1.39 1.18 -8.52
CA LEU A 86 1.87 1.93 -9.69
C LEU A 86 1.32 1.30 -10.98
N GLU A 87 0.96 2.16 -11.93
CA GLU A 87 0.64 1.73 -13.30
C GLU A 87 1.90 1.17 -13.98
N ASP A 88 1.74 0.32 -15.00
CA ASP A 88 2.85 -0.44 -15.61
C ASP A 88 3.99 0.47 -16.12
N ASP A 89 3.66 1.65 -16.63
CA ASP A 89 4.64 2.63 -17.11
C ASP A 89 5.43 3.28 -15.95
N ASP A 90 4.75 3.64 -14.86
CA ASP A 90 5.36 4.22 -13.65
C ASP A 90 6.18 3.19 -12.86
N ALA A 91 5.80 1.91 -12.93
CA ALA A 91 6.54 0.82 -12.29
C ALA A 91 7.94 0.64 -12.90
N ALA A 92 8.08 0.80 -14.22
CA ALA A 92 9.37 0.74 -14.90
C ALA A 92 10.30 1.90 -14.47
N ASP A 93 9.75 3.11 -14.36
CA ASP A 93 10.48 4.28 -13.88
C ASP A 93 10.89 4.13 -12.40
N ALA A 94 10.00 3.61 -11.55
CA ALA A 94 10.32 3.33 -10.15
C ALA A 94 11.48 2.32 -10.01
N VAL A 95 11.54 1.31 -10.88
CA VAL A 95 12.66 0.36 -10.95
C VAL A 95 13.96 1.06 -11.39
N ALA A 96 13.91 1.88 -12.44
CA ALA A 96 15.09 2.61 -12.93
C ALA A 96 15.62 3.60 -11.87
N ILE A 97 14.74 4.32 -11.18
CA ILE A 97 15.09 5.24 -10.10
C ILE A 97 15.75 4.48 -8.95
N ARG A 98 15.20 3.35 -8.51
CA ARG A 98 15.83 2.53 -7.45
C ARG A 98 17.20 1.99 -7.86
N LYS A 99 17.38 1.61 -9.12
CA LYS A 99 18.67 1.16 -9.66
C LYS A 99 19.70 2.29 -9.61
N ALA A 100 19.30 3.52 -9.93
CA ALA A 100 20.15 4.70 -9.86
C ALA A 100 20.50 5.13 -8.42
N LEU A 101 19.58 4.94 -7.47
CA LEU A 101 19.82 5.26 -6.04
C LEU A 101 20.77 4.27 -5.34
N GLY A 102 21.05 3.11 -5.95
CA GLY A 102 21.88 2.06 -5.34
C GLY A 102 21.14 1.20 -4.30
N ASP A 103 19.86 1.49 -4.03
CA ASP A 103 18.98 0.77 -3.09
C ASP A 103 18.58 -0.64 -3.57
N PHE A 104 19.02 -1.04 -4.77
CA PHE A 104 18.63 -2.27 -5.44
C PHE A 104 19.29 -3.53 -4.86
N ALA A 105 20.43 -3.39 -4.18
CA ALA A 105 21.22 -4.52 -3.68
C ALA A 105 20.67 -5.12 -2.38
N ASP A 106 20.00 -4.33 -1.54
CA ASP A 106 19.65 -4.73 -0.17
C ASP A 106 18.17 -5.14 0.01
N LEU A 107 17.34 -5.08 -1.04
CA LEU A 107 15.90 -5.33 -0.95
C LEU A 107 15.42 -6.52 -1.81
N PRO A 108 14.50 -7.38 -1.30
CA PRO A 108 14.04 -8.59 -2.01
C PRO A 108 13.45 -8.35 -3.41
N LEU A 109 12.83 -7.18 -3.63
CA LEU A 109 12.28 -6.79 -4.94
C LEU A 109 13.37 -6.32 -5.92
N GLY A 110 14.46 -5.74 -5.41
CA GLY A 110 15.61 -5.35 -6.22
C GLY A 110 16.37 -6.58 -6.71
N ALA A 111 16.59 -7.57 -5.84
CA ALA A 111 17.19 -8.85 -6.24
C ALA A 111 16.40 -9.53 -7.37
N ALA A 112 15.07 -9.59 -7.27
CA ALA A 112 14.22 -10.24 -8.28
C ALA A 112 14.19 -9.51 -9.63
N ALA A 113 14.33 -8.18 -9.64
CA ALA A 113 14.38 -7.40 -10.87
C ALA A 113 15.77 -7.43 -11.54
N ILE A 114 16.88 -7.50 -10.77
CA ILE A 114 18.23 -7.75 -11.32
C ILE A 114 18.26 -9.14 -11.95
N GLU A 115 17.73 -10.17 -11.27
CA GLU A 115 17.77 -11.54 -11.77
C GLU A 115 16.99 -11.71 -13.09
N ARG A 116 15.90 -10.95 -13.27
CA ARG A 116 15.16 -10.87 -14.54
C ARG A 116 15.94 -10.12 -15.63
N ASP A 117 16.61 -9.02 -15.29
CA ASP A 117 17.41 -8.22 -16.23
C ASP A 117 18.65 -9.02 -16.72
N ASP A 118 19.32 -9.73 -15.82
CA ASP A 118 20.47 -10.60 -16.13
C ASP A 118 20.05 -11.81 -16.97
N THR A 119 18.92 -12.44 -16.65
CA THR A 119 18.37 -13.55 -17.45
C THR A 119 17.99 -13.07 -18.85
N THR A 120 17.35 -11.90 -18.95
CA THR A 120 16.94 -11.32 -20.23
C THR A 120 18.16 -10.95 -21.07
N SER A 121 19.16 -10.31 -20.45
CA SER A 121 20.43 -9.95 -21.10
C SER A 121 21.21 -11.18 -21.56
N ALA A 122 21.23 -12.26 -20.78
CA ALA A 122 21.86 -13.53 -21.15
C ALA A 122 21.15 -14.22 -22.31
N VAL A 123 19.82 -14.22 -22.33
CA VAL A 123 19.02 -14.77 -23.43
C VAL A 123 19.22 -13.96 -24.72
N VAL A 124 19.16 -12.63 -24.64
CA VAL A 124 19.39 -11.73 -25.78
C VAL A 124 20.80 -11.92 -26.34
N LYS A 125 21.80 -12.06 -25.47
CA LYS A 125 23.18 -12.35 -25.89
C LYS A 125 23.29 -13.71 -26.57
N ALA A 126 22.72 -14.76 -26.00
CA ALA A 126 22.75 -16.10 -26.58
C ALA A 126 22.04 -16.16 -27.94
N VAL A 127 20.90 -15.49 -28.09
CA VAL A 127 20.19 -15.36 -29.37
C VAL A 127 21.04 -14.61 -30.38
N ASN A 128 21.61 -13.46 -30.00
CA ASN A 128 22.50 -12.71 -30.87
C ASN A 128 23.68 -13.56 -31.31
N ASP A 129 24.39 -14.23 -30.39
CA ASP A 129 25.56 -15.07 -30.67
C ASP A 129 25.23 -16.29 -31.55
N SER A 130 23.98 -16.78 -31.52
CA SER A 130 23.52 -17.89 -32.37
C SER A 130 23.13 -17.49 -33.80
N LEU A 131 22.89 -16.20 -34.05
CA LEU A 131 22.56 -15.68 -35.38
C LEU A 131 23.84 -15.44 -36.19
N SER A 132 23.88 -15.93 -37.43
CA SER A 132 24.97 -15.62 -38.36
C SER A 132 24.92 -14.14 -38.79
N ASP A 133 26.05 -13.59 -39.22
CA ASP A 133 26.12 -12.17 -39.61
C ASP A 133 25.15 -11.83 -40.77
N GLN A 134 24.84 -12.80 -41.65
CA GLN A 134 23.82 -12.63 -42.70
C GLN A 134 22.39 -12.56 -42.16
N GLU A 135 22.06 -13.30 -41.10
CA GLU A 135 20.73 -13.29 -40.48
C GLU A 135 20.52 -12.01 -39.63
N ARG A 136 21.59 -11.51 -39.00
CA ARG A 136 21.59 -10.25 -38.24
C ARG A 136 21.39 -9.03 -39.16
N GLU A 137 22.02 -9.01 -40.33
CA GLU A 137 21.86 -7.96 -41.34
C GLU A 137 20.44 -7.97 -41.93
N SER A 138 19.91 -9.16 -42.21
CA SER A 138 18.56 -9.36 -42.78
C SER A 138 17.45 -8.95 -41.79
N ALA A 139 17.63 -9.19 -40.50
CA ALA A 139 16.70 -8.76 -39.45
C ALA A 139 16.67 -7.23 -39.27
N ARG A 140 17.79 -6.53 -39.52
CA ARG A 140 17.89 -5.07 -39.46
C ARG A 140 17.33 -4.36 -40.70
N GLN A 141 17.26 -5.06 -41.83
CA GLN A 141 16.73 -4.53 -43.10
C GLN A 141 15.26 -4.89 -43.35
N ALA A 142 14.62 -5.69 -42.49
CA ALA A 142 13.19 -5.96 -42.61
C ALA A 142 12.36 -4.68 -42.40
N PRO A 143 11.48 -4.28 -43.35
CA PRO A 143 10.65 -3.11 -43.19
C PRO A 143 9.66 -3.31 -42.02
N PRO A 144 9.26 -2.23 -41.32
CA PRO A 144 8.31 -2.36 -40.23
C PRO A 144 6.98 -2.88 -40.79
N ILE A 145 6.45 -3.91 -40.17
CA ILE A 145 5.13 -4.45 -40.48
C ILE A 145 4.13 -3.38 -40.02
N HIS A 146 3.47 -2.72 -40.99
CA HIS A 146 2.43 -1.71 -40.77
C HIS A 146 1.17 -2.30 -40.12
#